data_AF-A0A938GBT5-F1
#
_entry.id   AF-A0A938GBT5-F1
#
_cell.length_a   1.000
_cell.length_b   1.000
_cell.length_c   1.000
_cell.angle_alpha   90.00
_cell.angle_beta   90.00
_cell.angle_gamma   90.00
#
_symmetry.space_group_name_H-M   'P 1'
#
loop_
_entity.id
_entity.type
_entity.pdbx_description
1 polymer ?
#
loop_
_entity_poly.entity_id
_entity_poly.type
_entity_poly.pdbx_seq_one_letter_code
_entity_poly.pdbx_strand_id
1 'polypeptide(L)'
;MKHYELNHVAIHVQDVEKSCEFYRSVLMLEPIPRPAFTFPGAWFRLGTIQELHLIGNRTEPVFAGNRSNHFALRVDDLTPWEQHFQRIGVSYLPRRTRPDGALQMYVKDPDGHVIELFTPPGGAE
;
A
#
# COMPACT_ATOMS: atom_id res chain seq x y z
N MET A 1 5.80 21.05 -22.00
CA MET A 1 5.27 19.71 -21.66
C MET A 1 4.72 19.76 -20.25
N LYS A 2 3.55 19.18 -19.96
CA LYS A 2 2.87 19.26 -18.65
C LYS A 2 2.55 17.86 -18.14
N HIS A 3 2.87 17.60 -16.88
CA HIS A 3 2.39 16.43 -16.13
C HIS A 3 1.13 16.85 -15.33
N TYR A 4 0.15 15.94 -15.20
CA TYR A 4 -1.11 16.24 -14.50
C TYR A 4 -1.08 15.72 -13.06
N GLU A 5 -0.73 14.45 -12.86
CA GLU A 5 -0.79 13.78 -11.57
C GLU A 5 0.05 12.49 -11.56
N LEU A 6 0.28 11.95 -10.36
CA LEU A 6 0.70 10.57 -10.20
C LEU A 6 -0.52 9.67 -10.46
N ASN A 7 -0.45 8.85 -11.51
CA ASN A 7 -1.57 7.97 -11.88
C ASN A 7 -1.49 6.60 -11.19
N HIS A 8 -0.31 5.98 -11.11
CA HIS A 8 -0.19 4.66 -10.50
C HIS A 8 1.17 4.44 -9.86
N VAL A 9 1.19 3.49 -8.92
CA VAL A 9 2.41 2.87 -8.41
C VAL A 9 2.42 1.43 -8.88
N ALA A 10 3.53 0.98 -9.46
CA ALA A 10 3.72 -0.41 -9.84
C ALA A 10 4.75 -1.06 -8.93
N ILE A 11 4.44 -2.26 -8.44
CA ILE A 11 5.35 -3.09 -7.66
C ILE A 11 5.49 -4.48 -8.25
N HIS A 12 6.70 -5.03 -8.14
CA HIS A 12 7.00 -6.38 -8.60
C HIS A 12 6.84 -7.35 -7.43
N VAL A 13 6.00 -8.36 -7.58
CA VAL A 13 5.64 -9.33 -6.53
C VAL A 13 5.98 -10.75 -6.96
N GLN A 14 6.35 -11.60 -6.01
CA GLN A 14 6.75 -12.97 -6.29
C GLN A 14 5.52 -13.83 -6.62
N ASP A 15 4.45 -13.66 -5.84
CA ASP A 15 3.22 -14.46 -5.92
C ASP A 15 2.01 -13.53 -5.99
N VAL A 16 1.46 -13.37 -7.19
CA VAL A 16 0.36 -12.42 -7.45
C VAL A 16 -0.87 -12.77 -6.62
N GLU A 17 -1.16 -14.05 -6.39
CA GLU A 17 -2.34 -14.49 -5.65
C GLU A 17 -2.21 -14.12 -4.17
N LYS A 18 -1.06 -14.39 -3.55
CA LYS A 18 -0.77 -13.97 -2.17
C LYS A 18 -0.78 -12.45 -2.01
N SER A 19 -0.21 -11.71 -2.96
CA SER A 19 -0.26 -10.25 -2.93
C SER A 19 -1.70 -9.76 -3.08
N CYS A 20 -2.51 -10.36 -3.95
CA CYS A 20 -3.93 -10.01 -4.05
C CYS A 20 -4.69 -10.24 -2.74
N GLU A 21 -4.44 -11.35 -2.05
CA GLU A 21 -5.02 -11.60 -0.73
C GLU A 21 -4.64 -10.53 0.29
N PHE A 22 -3.37 -10.13 0.32
CA PHE A 22 -2.88 -9.06 1.17
C PHE A 22 -3.56 -7.73 0.84
N TYR A 23 -3.47 -7.26 -0.40
CA TYR A 23 -4.01 -5.95 -0.80
C TYR A 23 -5.53 -5.86 -0.66
N ARG A 24 -6.25 -6.96 -0.91
CA ARG A 24 -7.71 -7.03 -0.74
C ARG A 24 -8.14 -7.14 0.73
N SER A 25 -7.43 -7.91 1.54
CA SER A 25 -7.94 -8.33 2.86
C SER A 25 -7.28 -7.59 4.02
N VAL A 26 -6.00 -7.26 3.89
CA VAL A 26 -5.23 -6.49 4.89
C VAL A 26 -5.37 -5.00 4.63
N LEU A 27 -5.19 -4.56 3.38
CA LEU A 27 -5.31 -3.15 3.00
C LEU A 27 -6.69 -2.76 2.45
N MET A 28 -7.63 -3.70 2.42
CA MET A 28 -9.03 -3.45 2.01
C MET A 28 -9.17 -2.71 0.66
N LEU A 29 -8.21 -2.90 -0.25
CA LEU A 29 -8.23 -2.25 -1.55
C LEU A 29 -9.21 -2.95 -2.49
N GLU A 30 -9.88 -2.15 -3.32
CA GLU A 30 -10.82 -2.65 -4.31
C GLU A 30 -10.06 -3.14 -5.56
N PRO A 31 -10.22 -4.41 -5.97
CA PRO A 31 -9.66 -4.88 -7.23
C PRO A 31 -10.39 -4.26 -8.42
N ILE A 32 -9.64 -3.92 -9.47
CA ILE A 32 -10.18 -3.33 -10.70
C ILE A 32 -9.79 -4.17 -11.92
N PRO A 33 -10.54 -4.07 -13.05
CA PRO A 33 -10.18 -4.78 -14.26
C PRO A 33 -8.77 -4.44 -14.73
N ARG A 34 -7.98 -5.47 -15.02
CA ARG A 34 -6.66 -5.36 -15.62
C ARG A 34 -6.75 -5.78 -17.09
N PRO A 35 -6.10 -5.06 -18.03
CA PRO A 35 -5.97 -5.52 -19.41
C PRO A 35 -5.34 -6.93 -19.50
N ALA A 36 -5.64 -7.64 -20.59
CA ALA A 36 -5.15 -9.00 -20.83
C ALA A 36 -3.67 -9.04 -21.26
N PHE A 37 -2.77 -8.59 -20.38
CA PHE A 37 -1.33 -8.70 -20.60
C PHE A 37 -0.85 -10.15 -20.49
N THR A 38 0.28 -10.44 -21.14
CA THR A 38 0.88 -11.78 -21.21
C THR A 38 1.67 -12.18 -19.97
N PHE A 39 1.86 -11.28 -19.00
CA PHE A 39 2.51 -11.55 -17.72
C PHE A 39 1.49 -11.56 -16.57
N PRO A 40 1.74 -12.30 -15.48
CA PRO A 40 0.85 -12.33 -14.33
C PRO A 40 0.80 -10.97 -13.63
N GLY A 41 -0.36 -10.58 -13.12
CA GLY A 41 -0.53 -9.32 -12.40
C GLY A 41 -1.99 -9.02 -12.07
N ALA A 42 -2.20 -8.01 -11.24
CA ALA A 42 -3.51 -7.56 -10.80
C ALA A 42 -3.49 -6.06 -10.51
N TRP A 43 -4.64 -5.39 -10.64
CA TRP A 43 -4.77 -3.96 -10.41
C TRP A 43 -5.75 -3.68 -9.27
N PHE A 44 -5.44 -2.66 -8.47
CA PHE A 44 -6.28 -2.19 -7.38
C PHE A 44 -6.48 -0.67 -7.45
N ARG A 45 -7.63 -0.20 -6.99
CA ARG A 45 -7.91 1.24 -6.88
C ARG A 45 -7.27 1.82 -5.62
N LEU A 46 -6.64 2.99 -5.78
CA LEU A 46 -6.15 3.85 -4.71
C LEU A 46 -6.92 5.19 -4.77
N GLY A 47 -7.84 5.39 -3.83
CA GLY A 47 -8.68 6.59 -3.82
C GLY A 47 -9.58 6.69 -5.05
N THR A 48 -9.66 7.87 -5.69
CA THR A 48 -10.61 8.11 -6.79
C THR A 48 -10.06 7.72 -8.16
N ILE A 49 -8.77 7.99 -8.40
CA ILE A 49 -8.16 7.96 -9.73
C ILE A 49 -6.85 7.17 -9.80
N GLN A 50 -6.21 6.94 -8.66
CA GLN A 50 -4.90 6.30 -8.64
C GLN A 50 -5.03 4.78 -8.61
N GLU A 51 -3.98 4.10 -9.05
CA GLU A 51 -3.98 2.64 -9.16
C GLU A 51 -2.72 2.04 -8.55
N LEU A 52 -2.86 0.84 -7.99
CA LEU A 52 -1.76 -0.04 -7.65
C LEU A 52 -1.69 -1.15 -8.70
N HIS A 53 -0.55 -1.27 -9.37
CA HIS A 53 -0.30 -2.32 -10.34
C HIS A 53 0.63 -3.37 -9.74
N LEU A 54 0.13 -4.58 -9.55
CA LEU A 54 0.94 -5.75 -9.22
C LEU A 54 1.47 -6.37 -10.51
N ILE A 55 2.79 -6.51 -10.59
CA ILE A 55 3.49 -7.20 -11.67
C ILE A 55 4.06 -8.47 -11.06
N GLY A 56 3.76 -9.64 -11.61
CA GLY A 56 4.24 -10.92 -11.06
C GLY A 56 5.64 -11.31 -11.54
N ASN A 57 6.09 -12.49 -11.10
CA ASN A 57 7.38 -13.12 -11.43
C ASN A 57 8.60 -12.41 -10.85
N ARG A 58 8.48 -11.82 -9.66
CA ARG A 58 9.65 -11.35 -8.93
C ARG A 58 10.50 -12.51 -8.44
N THR A 59 11.79 -12.46 -8.74
CA THR A 59 12.78 -13.45 -8.28
C THR A 59 13.70 -12.93 -7.19
N GLU A 60 13.98 -11.62 -7.18
CA GLU A 60 14.87 -11.01 -6.20
C GLU A 60 14.10 -10.65 -4.91
N PRO A 61 14.74 -10.69 -3.73
CA PRO A 61 14.09 -10.24 -2.49
C PRO A 61 13.87 -8.73 -2.47
N VAL A 62 12.81 -8.24 -1.85
CA VAL A 62 12.62 -6.80 -1.61
C VAL A 62 13.46 -6.37 -0.41
N PHE A 63 14.42 -5.48 -0.64
CA PHE A 63 15.25 -4.92 0.43
C PHE A 63 14.63 -3.62 0.96
N ALA A 64 13.80 -3.75 1.99
CA ALA A 64 13.10 -2.63 2.60
C ALA A 64 13.35 -2.51 4.11
N GLY A 65 14.23 -1.58 4.51
CA GLY A 65 14.45 -1.16 5.90
C GLY A 65 13.38 -0.19 6.45
N ASN A 66 13.55 0.28 7.68
CA ASN A 66 12.59 1.17 8.38
C ASN A 66 12.42 2.57 7.74
N ARG A 67 13.28 2.95 6.79
CA ARG A 67 13.21 4.18 5.98
C ARG A 67 13.31 3.88 4.48
N SER A 68 12.83 2.71 4.08
CA SER A 68 12.91 2.27 2.69
C SER A 68 11.92 3.00 1.79
N ASN A 69 12.08 2.83 0.48
CA ASN A 69 11.09 3.25 -0.50
C ASN A 69 9.72 2.69 -0.13
N HIS A 70 8.73 3.56 -0.12
CA HIS A 70 7.33 3.24 0.14
C HIS A 70 6.45 4.16 -0.69
N PHE A 71 5.20 3.77 -0.83
CA PHE A 71 4.13 4.69 -1.22
C PHE A 71 3.21 4.89 -0.01
N ALA A 72 2.67 6.10 0.13
CA ALA A 72 1.82 6.48 1.24
C ALA A 72 0.38 6.63 0.77
N LEU A 73 -0.54 6.03 1.53
CA LEU A 73 -1.97 6.16 1.34
C LEU A 73 -2.52 7.05 2.45
N ARG A 74 -3.16 8.14 2.04
CA ARG A 74 -3.91 8.98 2.98
C ARG A 74 -5.16 8.22 3.39
N VAL A 75 -5.40 8.15 4.69
CA VAL A 75 -6.63 7.61 5.27
C VAL A 75 -7.32 8.68 6.11
N ASP A 76 -8.55 8.41 6.51
CA ASP A 76 -9.36 9.26 7.37
C ASP A 76 -8.91 9.21 8.85
N ASP A 77 -8.68 8.01 9.38
CA ASP A 77 -8.24 7.82 10.77
C ASP A 77 -7.39 6.56 10.90
N LEU A 78 -6.20 6.66 11.52
CA LEU A 78 -5.33 5.50 11.75
C LEU A 78 -5.84 4.57 12.86
N THR A 79 -6.74 5.02 13.72
CA THR A 79 -7.28 4.24 14.84
C THR A 79 -8.02 2.97 14.40
N PRO A 80 -9.02 3.03 13.49
CA PRO A 80 -9.69 1.82 13.00
C PRO A 80 -8.73 0.91 12.22
N TRP A 81 -7.76 1.46 11.49
CA TRP A 81 -6.76 0.66 10.79
C TRP A 81 -5.82 -0.09 11.73
N GLU A 82 -5.37 0.56 12.81
CA GLU A 82 -4.53 -0.08 13.82
C GLU A 82 -5.29 -1.23 14.52
N GLN A 83 -6.55 -1.01 14.90
CA GLN A 83 -7.42 -2.05 15.46
C GLN A 83 -7.64 -3.19 14.46
N HIS A 84 -7.83 -2.88 13.19
CA HIS A 84 -7.97 -3.87 12.12
C HIS A 84 -6.71 -4.74 12.04
N PHE A 85 -5.51 -4.14 11.99
CA PHE A 85 -4.24 -4.87 11.94
C PHE A 85 -4.02 -5.77 13.16
N GLN A 86 -4.33 -5.27 14.36
CA GLN A 86 -4.26 -6.06 15.60
C GLN A 86 -5.21 -7.25 15.56
N ARG A 87 -6.46 -7.05 15.11
CA ARG A 87 -7.49 -8.08 15.04
C ARG A 87 -7.12 -9.22 14.08
N ILE A 88 -6.48 -8.91 12.96
CA ILE A 88 -6.06 -9.93 11.97
C ILE A 88 -4.65 -10.47 12.21
N GLY A 89 -3.92 -9.93 13.21
CA GLY A 89 -2.59 -10.38 13.59
C GLY A 89 -1.50 -10.08 12.55
N VAL A 90 -1.66 -9.05 11.71
CA VAL A 90 -0.62 -8.66 10.75
C VAL A 90 0.49 -7.88 11.45
N SER A 91 1.74 -8.09 11.04
CA SER A 91 2.88 -7.32 11.54
C SER A 91 2.91 -5.93 10.90
N TYR A 92 3.00 -4.89 11.72
CA TYR A 92 3.05 -3.49 11.30
C TYR A 92 3.96 -2.68 12.23
N LEU A 93 4.48 -1.56 11.75
CA LEU A 93 5.14 -0.56 12.58
C LEU A 93 4.06 0.37 13.17
N PRO A 94 3.91 0.44 14.50
CA PRO A 94 2.84 1.20 15.15
C PRO A 94 2.84 2.69 14.80
N ARG A 95 1.68 3.32 15.01
CA ARG A 95 1.48 4.74 14.70
C ARG A 95 2.52 5.63 15.40
N ARG A 96 3.00 6.65 14.71
CA ARG A 96 3.91 7.69 15.23
C ARG A 96 3.49 9.06 14.75
N THR A 97 3.65 10.05 15.63
CA THR A 97 3.50 11.46 15.27
C THR A 97 4.79 11.96 14.62
N ARG A 98 4.66 12.54 13.42
CA ARG A 98 5.73 13.21 12.71
C ARG A 98 5.99 14.61 13.30
N PRO A 99 7.17 15.21 13.06
CA PRO A 99 7.49 16.56 13.54
C PRO A 99 6.54 17.66 13.06
N ASP A 100 5.86 17.45 11.93
CA ASP A 100 4.86 18.35 11.36
C ASP A 100 3.43 18.12 11.90
N GLY A 101 3.24 17.13 12.80
CA GLY A 101 1.95 16.82 13.42
C GLY A 101 1.12 15.77 12.66
N ALA A 102 1.55 15.32 11.48
CA ALA A 102 0.92 14.20 10.79
C ALA A 102 1.11 12.88 11.57
N LEU A 103 0.16 11.96 11.44
CA LEU A 103 0.32 10.60 11.98
C LEU A 103 0.62 9.64 10.84
N GLN A 104 1.50 8.67 11.09
CA GLN A 104 1.85 7.63 10.12
C GLN A 104 2.03 6.27 10.80
N MET A 105 1.74 5.19 10.07
CA MET A 105 2.12 3.82 10.43
C MET A 105 2.44 3.03 9.16
N TYR A 106 3.12 1.90 9.30
CA TYR A 106 3.63 1.15 8.14
C TYR A 106 3.26 -0.31 8.22
N VAL A 107 2.91 -0.90 7.08
CA VAL A 107 2.72 -2.35 6.93
C VAL A 107 3.59 -2.84 5.77
N LYS A 108 4.04 -4.09 5.86
CA LYS A 108 4.76 -4.75 4.77
C LYS A 108 3.88 -5.77 4.08
N ASP A 109 3.93 -5.78 2.76
CA ASP A 109 3.31 -6.83 1.97
C ASP A 109 4.11 -8.16 2.06
N PRO A 110 3.62 -9.26 1.46
CA PRO A 110 4.28 -10.56 1.53
C PRO A 110 5.73 -10.57 1.01
N ASP A 111 6.05 -9.71 0.05
CA ASP A 111 7.38 -9.59 -0.54
C ASP A 111 8.30 -8.66 0.27
N GLY A 112 7.72 -7.81 1.11
CA GLY A 112 8.43 -6.83 1.95
C GLY A 112 8.33 -5.39 1.47
N HIS A 113 7.52 -5.08 0.45
CA HIS A 113 7.21 -3.71 0.05
C HIS A 113 6.56 -2.98 1.20
N VAL A 114 6.96 -1.73 1.43
CA VAL A 114 6.46 -0.92 2.55
C VAL A 114 5.34 0.00 2.06
N ILE A 115 4.22 -0.04 2.78
CA ILE A 115 3.07 0.84 2.57
C ILE A 115 2.91 1.68 3.82
N GLU A 116 2.86 3.00 3.65
CA GLU A 116 2.53 3.95 4.71
C GLU A 116 1.03 4.24 4.70
N LEU A 117 0.38 4.17 5.86
CA LEU A 117 -0.93 4.79 6.08
C LEU A 117 -0.71 6.06 6.89
N PHE A 118 -1.24 7.19 6.43
CA PHE A 118 -1.04 8.47 7.10
C PHE A 118 -2.29 9.36 7.14
N THR A 119 -2.30 10.28 8.09
CA THR A 119 -3.26 11.40 8.21
C THR A 119 -2.48 12.71 8.27
N PRO A 120 -2.96 13.80 7.64
CA PRO A 120 -2.29 15.09 7.72
C PRO A 120 -2.38 15.70 9.13
N PRO A 121 -1.59 16.76 9.43
CA PRO A 121 -1.69 17.47 10.70
C PRO A 121 -3.11 18.03 10.88
N GLY A 122 -3.68 17.89 12.08
CA GLY A 122 -5.03 18.38 12.37
C GLY A 122 -6.16 17.38 12.10
N GLY A 123 -5.86 16.17 11.60
CA GLY A 123 -6.86 15.14 11.32
C GLY A 123 -7.28 15.08 9.85
N ALA A 124 -8.30 14.29 9.51
CA ALA A 124 -8.77 14.20 8.13
C ALA A 124 -9.54 15.45 7.70
N GLU A 125 -8.93 16.23 6.81
CA GLU A 125 -9.63 17.13 5.88
C GLU A 125 -9.92 16.41 4.54
#